data_AF-A0A522WCA7-F1
#
_entry.id   AF-A0A522WCA7-F1
#
_cell.length_a   1.000
_cell.length_b   1.000
_cell.length_c   1.000
_cell.angle_alpha   90.00
_cell.angle_beta   90.00
_cell.angle_gamma   90.00
#
_symmetry.space_group_name_H-M   'P 1'
#
loop_
_entity.id
_entity.type
_entity.pdbx_description
1 polymer ?
#
loop_
_entity_poly.entity_id
_entity_poly.type
_entity_poly.pdbx_seq_one_letter_code
_entity_poly.pdbx_strand_id
1 'polypeptide(L)' 'VILPSGPVRWRESVLFMKAQGVDTLVELGAGKVLGGLAKRIDKELSGSSVGTPADIDAFLKTL' A
#
# COMPACT_ATOMS: atom_id res chain seq x y z
N VAL A 1 3.82 -7.70 29.21
CA VAL A 1 2.40 -7.30 29.23
C VAL A 1 2.01 -6.84 27.83
N ILE A 2 1.36 -7.67 27.02
CA ILE A 2 0.73 -7.29 25.75
C ILE A 2 -0.76 -7.65 25.88
N LEU A 3 -1.63 -6.67 25.64
CA LEU A 3 -3.08 -6.67 25.81
C LEU A 3 -3.78 -7.00 24.45
N PRO A 4 -5.13 -7.14 24.35
CA PRO A 4 -5.84 -8.18 23.58
C PRO A 4 -5.90 -8.05 22.04
N SER A 5 -5.15 -7.13 21.44
CA SER A 5 -4.94 -7.06 19.99
C SER A 5 -3.47 -6.75 19.71
N GLY A 6 -2.76 -7.70 19.11
CA GLY A 6 -1.33 -7.56 18.79
C GLY A 6 -1.04 -6.37 17.86
N PRO A 7 0.25 -5.99 17.71
CA PRO A 7 0.63 -4.86 16.87
C PRO A 7 0.34 -5.12 15.39
N VAL A 8 0.02 -4.05 14.65
CA VAL A 8 -0.12 -4.10 13.19
C VAL A 8 1.27 -4.20 12.56
N ARG A 9 1.57 -5.36 11.95
CA ARG A 9 2.86 -5.67 11.32
C ARG A 9 2.97 -5.13 9.89
N TRP A 10 2.63 -3.85 9.69
CA TRP A 10 2.54 -3.24 8.35
C TRP A 10 3.88 -3.29 7.60
N ARG A 11 4.99 -3.04 8.30
CA ARG A 11 6.33 -3.08 7.70
C ARG A 11 6.64 -4.46 7.14
N GLU A 12 6.38 -5.50 7.90
CA GLU A 12 6.64 -6.88 7.47
C GLU A 12 5.73 -7.30 6.33
N SER A 13 4.46 -6.85 6.30
CA SER A 13 3.57 -7.09 5.16
C SER A 13 4.12 -6.47 3.87
N VAL A 14 4.64 -5.24 3.91
CA VAL A 14 5.22 -4.57 2.73
C VAL A 14 6.47 -5.29 2.24
N LEU A 15 7.38 -5.67 3.15
CA LEU A 15 8.59 -6.42 2.80
C LEU A 15 8.27 -7.81 2.25
N PHE A 16 7.23 -8.46 2.79
CA PHE A 16 6.76 -9.74 2.27
C PHE A 16 6.25 -9.60 0.84
N MET A 17 5.39 -8.61 0.55
CA MET A 17 4.90 -8.37 -0.82
C MET A 17 6.04 -8.12 -1.82
N LYS A 18 7.01 -7.28 -1.46
CA LYS A 18 8.21 -7.05 -2.30
C LYS A 18 8.99 -8.34 -2.55
N ALA A 19 9.18 -9.17 -1.53
CA ALA A 19 9.85 -10.47 -1.66
C ALA A 19 9.09 -11.46 -2.56
N GLN A 20 7.77 -11.29 -2.72
CA GLN A 20 6.94 -12.06 -3.67
C GLN A 20 6.92 -11.44 -5.08
N GLY A 21 7.71 -10.39 -5.34
CA GLY A 21 7.79 -9.75 -6.66
C GLY A 21 6.75 -8.66 -6.92
N VAL A 22 6.00 -8.23 -5.90
CA VAL A 22 5.12 -7.05 -6.03
C VAL A 22 5.99 -5.80 -6.20
N ASP A 23 5.71 -5.03 -7.23
CA ASP A 23 6.37 -3.75 -7.53
C ASP A 23 5.46 -2.52 -7.32
N THR A 24 4.14 -2.73 -7.33
CA THR A 24 3.13 -1.68 -7.35
C THR A 24 2.07 -1.94 -6.29
N LEU A 25 1.87 -0.96 -5.42
CA LEU A 25 0.83 -0.95 -4.39
C LEU A 25 -0.26 0.04 -4.77
N VAL A 26 -1.52 -0.38 -4.61
CA VAL A 26 -2.69 0.47 -4.87
C VAL A 26 -3.47 0.62 -3.57
N GLU A 27 -3.50 1.84 -3.03
CA GLU A 27 -4.26 2.22 -1.84
C GLU A 27 -5.69 2.57 -2.28
N LEU A 28 -6.66 1.75 -1.86
CA LEU A 28 -8.08 2.00 -2.14
C LEU A 28 -8.68 2.80 -0.98
N GLY A 29 -9.23 3.98 -1.27
CA GLY A 29 -9.89 4.83 -0.28
C GLY A 29 -9.33 6.25 -0.23
N ALA A 30 -9.72 6.99 0.81
CA ALA A 30 -9.37 8.40 0.95
C ALA A 30 -7.92 8.59 1.45
N GLY A 31 -7.16 9.42 0.75
CA GLY A 31 -5.81 9.81 1.16
C GLY A 31 -4.71 8.98 0.51
N LYS A 32 -3.52 8.99 1.14
CA LYS A 32 -2.30 8.34 0.63
C LYS A 32 -1.38 7.88 1.75
N VAL A 33 -1.99 7.45 2.86
CA VAL A 33 -1.26 7.15 4.10
C VAL A 33 -0.47 5.86 3.91
N LEU A 34 -1.10 4.81 3.41
CA LEU A 34 -0.45 3.52 3.20
C LEU A 34 0.64 3.62 2.13
N GLY A 35 0.39 4.32 1.02
CA GLY A 35 1.40 4.60 0.00
C GLY A 35 2.59 5.39 0.55
N GLY A 36 2.33 6.39 1.40
CA GLY A 36 3.37 7.15 2.09
C GLY A 36 4.20 6.30 3.06
N LEU A 37 3.56 5.40 3.82
CA LEU A 37 4.24 4.46 4.72
C LEU A 37 5.06 3.42 3.94
N ALA A 38 4.50 2.84 2.88
CA ALA A 38 5.18 1.87 2.03
C ALA A 38 6.47 2.46 1.43
N LYS A 39 6.42 3.69 0.91
CA LYS A 39 7.60 4.39 0.36
C LYS A 39 8.71 4.65 1.38
N ARG A 40 8.37 4.75 2.68
CA ARG A 40 9.36 4.87 3.77
C ARG A 40 9.98 3.51 4.14
N ILE A 41 9.27 2.42 3.88
CA ILE A 41 9.74 1.05 4.12
C ILE A 41 10.65 0.60 2.96
N ASP A 42 10.22 0.83 1.73
CA ASP A 42 10.95 0.49 0.50
C ASP A 42 10.67 1.56 -0.57
N LYS A 43 11.74 2.17 -1.11
CA LYS A 43 11.63 3.26 -2.09
C LYS A 43 11.40 2.78 -3.52
N GLU A 44 11.65 1.50 -3.78
CA GLU A 44 11.47 0.88 -5.10
C GLU A 44 10.02 0.48 -5.34
N LEU A 45 9.22 0.31 -4.29
CA LEU A 45 7.78 0.10 -4.43
C LEU A 45 7.10 1.38 -4.91
N SER A 46 6.38 1.25 -6.02
CA SER A 46 5.50 2.29 -6.51
C SER A 46 4.17 2.24 -5.76
N GLY A 47 3.54 3.40 -5.58
CA GLY A 47 2.30 3.54 -4.83
C GLY A 47 1.32 4.44 -5.58
N SER A 48 0.13 3.93 -5.87
CA SER A 48 -1.00 4.70 -6.39
C SER A 48 -2.14 4.75 -5.35
N SER A 49 -2.96 5.79 -5.37
CA SER A 49 -4.16 5.89 -4.54
C SER A 49 -5.38 6.05 -5.43
N VAL A 50 -6.45 5.34 -5.09
CA VAL A 50 -7.72 5.33 -5.82
C VAL A 50 -8.84 5.58 -4.80
N GLY A 51 -9.30 6.83 -4.73
CA GLY A 51 -10.27 7.27 -3.72
C GLY A 51 -11.63 7.67 -4.28
N THR A 52 -11.71 7.94 -5.59
CA THR A 52 -12.94 8.37 -6.27
C THR A 52 -13.28 7.45 -7.44
N PRO A 53 -14.54 7.45 -7.92
CA PRO A 53 -14.91 6.71 -9.12
C PRO A 53 -14.05 7.08 -10.35
N ALA A 54 -13.71 8.36 -10.52
CA ALA A 54 -12.85 8.80 -11.60
C ALA A 54 -11.42 8.22 -11.49
N ASP A 55 -10.90 8.05 -10.28
CA ASP A 55 -9.60 7.40 -10.06
C ASP A 55 -9.63 5.93 -10.46
N ILE A 56 -10.77 5.24 -10.32
CA ILE A 56 -10.94 3.86 -10.77
C ILE A 56 -10.81 3.79 -12.29
N ASP A 57 -11.52 4.64 -13.03
CA ASP A 57 -11.43 4.70 -14.50
C ASP A 57 -10.02 5.08 -14.97
N ALA A 58 -9.33 5.95 -14.24
CA ALA A 58 -7.94 6.30 -14.52
C ALA A 58 -7.00 5.11 -14.26
N PHE A 59 -7.16 4.40 -13.14
CA PHE A 59 -6.35 3.24 -12.78
C PHE A 59 -6.52 2.08 -13.75
N LEU A 60 -7.75 1.78 -14.19
CA LEU A 60 -8.04 0.72 -15.15
C LEU A 60 -7.32 0.90 -16.50
N LYS A 61 -6.97 2.13 -16.88
CA LYS A 61 -6.21 2.42 -18.11
C LYS A 61 -4.71 2.15 -17.97
N THR A 62 -4.23 1.86 -16.76
CA THR A 62 -2.81 1.61 -16.47
C THR A 62 -2.46 0.13 -16.32
N LEU A 63 -3.49 -0.73 -16.32
CA LEU A 63 -3.37 -2.20 -16.32
C LEU A 63 -3.24 -2.72 -17.76
#